data_AF-A0A225VJ41-F1
#
_entry.id   AF-A0A225VJ41-F1
#
_cell.length_a   1.000
_cell.length_b   1.000
_cell.length_c   1.000
_cell.angle_alpha   90.00
_cell.angle_beta   90.00
_cell.angle_gamma   90.00
#
_symmetry.space_group_name_H-M   'P 1'
#
loop_
_entity.id
_entity.type
_entity.pdbx_description
1 polymer ?
#
loop_
_entity_poly.entity_id
_entity_poly.type
_entity_poly.pdbx_seq_one_letter_code
_entity_poly.pdbx_strand_id
1 'polypeptide(L)'
;MRWRRVSTVAQRLQPQGHYSIERLRRLKSYLDSSNRWRLLIICLLTPLPCVALATLVELVPLAPPEAGPFKNYIFWIRAWIVTGFVDYSMVMQMSQSLARLKMKHNYIVMIALIGSIISFGIVFSVAVWVTFPVPFSMLVASPPSVIVILVSFGYTWGEQWRSDAALRHDLVRHTMVFLCQVALTFIYPLYIFGFTSLSGLGQLVYVLLLPVIKSLSKNWISYTLSGQDDIKPEVVIFNVEVFNALYVSSAVQNSSSIGTTVALMLIDVLHFWFSMRGTIGVLRKVKELKAKIPPHHPIATESFVETALRMLTILDRAESPNVLLKQWNSKKRNSLMQSSKMLTDTSTSTTILSDASYMLRAPTRAEILPVIRVQSKLMRKLKRLIPQASKVFPNYIQHHKAKMVSVCSGPRLDFKATANCLELETIFTSEERAAFINTTSRVLYITEYLVLVEYTEAVLPMVYALYSIIAFHLFHLPNSTYNQSLADLSRHEMFDNALFVLGYSMLELISLILAMLVLKRVLGISPVHQLGFVLETQATMIQSKLMLWFVYVMQVPLEHVGTDFTFKFQWAHASHKK
;
A
#
# COMPACT_ATOMS: atom_id res chain seq x y z
N MET A 1 -6.53 13.49 31.74
CA MET A 1 -6.21 12.07 31.41
C MET A 1 -6.89 11.53 30.15
N ARG A 2 -8.16 11.84 29.84
CA ARG A 2 -8.89 11.34 28.65
C ARG A 2 -8.22 11.71 27.30
N TRP A 3 -7.68 12.92 27.18
CA TRP A 3 -7.06 13.44 25.95
C TRP A 3 -5.73 12.78 25.56
N ARG A 4 -4.86 12.44 26.54
CA ARG A 4 -3.63 11.69 26.26
C ARG A 4 -3.93 10.28 25.75
N ARG A 5 -5.00 9.65 26.24
CA ARG A 5 -5.41 8.30 25.82
C ARG A 5 -5.88 8.28 24.35
N VAL A 6 -6.64 9.29 23.93
CA VAL A 6 -7.07 9.45 22.52
C VAL A 6 -5.89 9.73 21.59
N SER A 7 -4.91 10.55 22.00
CA SER A 7 -3.69 10.77 21.20
C SER A 7 -2.81 9.53 21.06
N THR A 8 -2.77 8.66 22.08
CA THR A 8 -2.03 7.38 22.00
C THR A 8 -2.71 6.39 21.07
N VAL A 9 -4.04 6.33 21.05
CA VAL A 9 -4.80 5.53 20.07
C VAL A 9 -4.62 6.10 18.67
N ALA A 10 -4.56 7.43 18.53
CA ALA A 10 -4.31 8.10 17.25
C ALA A 10 -2.93 7.79 16.67
N GLN A 11 -1.90 7.78 17.50
CA GLN A 11 -0.56 7.37 17.08
C GLN A 11 -0.46 5.88 16.72
N ARG A 12 -1.29 5.01 17.31
CA ARG A 12 -1.27 3.56 17.00
C ARG A 12 -1.98 3.22 15.69
N LEU A 13 -2.98 4.01 15.29
CA LEU A 13 -3.72 3.85 14.04
C LEU A 13 -3.04 4.55 12.84
N GLN A 14 -1.97 5.32 13.06
CA GLN A 14 -1.23 5.94 11.98
C GLN A 14 -0.43 4.92 11.17
N PRO A 15 -0.35 5.11 9.84
CA PRO A 15 0.46 4.25 9.00
C PRO A 15 1.94 4.38 9.40
N GLN A 16 2.63 3.24 9.50
CA GLN A 16 4.03 3.17 9.91
C GLN A 16 4.95 3.15 8.68
N GLY A 17 5.66 4.25 8.45
CA GLY A 17 6.65 4.37 7.39
C GLY A 17 7.22 5.79 7.30
N HIS A 18 8.28 5.93 6.51
CA HIS A 18 8.93 7.19 6.21
C HIS A 18 9.39 7.18 4.75
N TYR A 19 9.32 8.32 4.06
CA TYR A 19 9.95 8.43 2.74
C TYR A 19 11.45 8.17 2.79
N SER A 20 11.94 7.42 1.82
CA SER A 20 13.37 7.40 1.53
C SER A 20 13.84 8.77 1.06
N ILE A 21 15.13 9.03 1.26
CA ILE A 21 15.81 10.22 0.75
C ILE A 21 15.65 10.34 -0.77
N GLU A 22 15.69 9.21 -1.49
CA GLU A 22 15.56 9.18 -2.94
C GLU A 22 14.15 9.59 -3.37
N ARG A 23 13.11 9.07 -2.71
CA ARG A 23 11.72 9.49 -2.96
C ARG A 23 11.51 10.97 -2.64
N LEU A 24 12.12 11.47 -1.56
CA LEU A 24 12.06 12.88 -1.19
C LEU A 24 12.63 13.80 -2.29
N ARG A 25 13.81 13.46 -2.84
CA ARG A 25 14.42 14.21 -3.95
C ARG A 25 13.56 14.17 -5.21
N ARG A 26 13.02 13.00 -5.55
CA ARG A 26 12.11 12.85 -6.71
C ARG A 26 10.84 13.67 -6.56
N LEU A 27 10.22 13.65 -5.37
CA LEU A 27 9.05 14.48 -5.09
C LEU A 27 9.38 15.96 -5.26
N LYS A 28 10.54 16.43 -4.81
CA LYS A 28 10.94 17.83 -4.99
C LYS A 28 11.09 18.20 -6.46
N SER A 29 11.81 17.40 -7.24
CA SER A 29 11.94 17.61 -8.68
C SER A 29 10.58 17.61 -9.40
N TYR A 30 9.66 16.79 -8.93
CA TYR A 30 8.29 16.74 -9.43
C TYR A 30 7.48 17.99 -9.09
N LEU A 31 7.58 18.49 -7.85
CA LEU A 31 6.93 19.71 -7.39
C LEU A 31 7.33 20.93 -8.22
N ASP A 32 8.59 21.01 -8.66
CA ASP A 32 9.10 22.15 -9.43
C ASP A 32 8.71 22.12 -10.92
N SER A 33 8.49 20.92 -11.47
CA SER A 33 8.27 20.72 -12.92
C SER A 33 6.80 20.55 -13.32
N SER A 34 5.91 20.26 -12.38
CA SER A 34 4.55 19.82 -12.71
C SER A 34 3.54 20.97 -12.82
N ASN A 35 2.67 20.88 -13.83
CA ASN A 35 1.56 21.80 -14.03
C ASN A 35 0.27 21.27 -13.39
N ARG A 36 -0.48 22.15 -12.68
CA ARG A 36 -1.74 21.80 -12.00
C ARG A 36 -2.80 21.20 -12.94
N TRP A 37 -2.91 21.68 -14.17
CA TRP A 37 -3.87 21.12 -15.15
C TRP A 37 -3.54 19.69 -15.56
N ARG A 38 -2.26 19.41 -15.78
CA ARG A 38 -1.78 18.05 -16.07
C ARG A 38 -2.13 17.10 -14.91
N LEU A 39 -1.93 17.53 -13.67
CA LEU A 39 -2.26 16.74 -12.48
C LEU A 39 -3.76 16.40 -12.40
N LEU A 40 -4.64 17.36 -12.70
CA LEU A 40 -6.09 17.13 -12.73
C LEU A 40 -6.47 16.12 -13.82
N ILE A 41 -5.88 16.24 -15.02
CA ILE A 41 -6.11 15.28 -16.11
C ILE A 41 -5.69 13.88 -15.71
N ILE A 42 -4.52 13.72 -15.08
CA ILE A 42 -4.03 12.42 -14.59
C ILE A 42 -5.01 11.82 -13.58
N CYS A 43 -5.49 12.62 -12.63
CA CYS A 43 -6.44 12.15 -11.61
C CYS A 43 -7.76 11.66 -12.23
N LEU A 44 -8.23 12.30 -13.30
CA LEU A 44 -9.47 11.93 -14.01
C LEU A 44 -9.27 10.77 -14.98
N LEU A 45 -8.12 10.69 -15.66
CA LEU A 45 -7.87 9.69 -16.70
C LEU A 45 -7.42 8.34 -16.12
N THR A 46 -6.82 8.33 -14.93
CA THR A 46 -6.32 7.12 -14.27
C THR A 46 -7.39 6.01 -14.17
N PRO A 47 -8.63 6.24 -13.73
CA PRO A 47 -9.63 5.16 -13.64
C PRO A 47 -10.34 4.81 -14.97
N LEU A 48 -10.24 5.62 -16.02
CA LEU A 48 -11.04 5.40 -17.24
C LEU A 48 -10.71 4.10 -18.00
N PRO A 49 -9.45 3.63 -18.08
CA PRO A 49 -9.14 2.35 -18.72
C PRO A 49 -9.89 1.17 -18.13
N CYS A 50 -10.13 1.15 -16.81
CA CYS A 50 -10.85 0.03 -16.19
C CYS A 50 -12.35 0.03 -16.48
N VAL A 51 -12.95 1.22 -16.59
CA VAL A 51 -14.33 1.36 -17.08
C VAL A 51 -14.42 0.87 -18.52
N ALA A 52 -13.51 1.32 -19.40
CA ALA A 52 -13.51 0.91 -20.79
C ALA A 52 -13.40 -0.62 -20.92
N LEU A 53 -12.46 -1.26 -20.22
CA LEU A 53 -12.32 -2.72 -20.26
C LEU A 53 -13.57 -3.44 -19.72
N ALA A 54 -14.12 -3.01 -18.60
CA ALA A 54 -15.33 -3.64 -18.05
C ALA A 54 -16.53 -3.47 -18.98
N THR A 55 -16.73 -2.29 -19.57
CA THR A 55 -17.80 -2.08 -20.56
C THR A 55 -17.62 -2.98 -21.77
N LEU A 56 -16.40 -3.13 -22.30
CA LEU A 56 -16.10 -4.02 -23.42
C LEU A 56 -16.44 -5.48 -23.10
N VAL A 57 -16.16 -5.94 -21.88
CA VAL A 57 -16.52 -7.29 -21.43
C VAL A 57 -18.03 -7.49 -21.37
N GLU A 58 -18.78 -6.46 -20.99
CA GLU A 58 -20.25 -6.54 -20.92
C GLU A 58 -20.91 -6.58 -22.29
N LEU A 59 -20.32 -5.96 -23.34
CA LEU A 59 -20.91 -5.93 -24.69
C LEU A 59 -21.18 -7.30 -25.30
N VAL A 60 -20.52 -8.35 -24.79
CA VAL A 60 -20.66 -9.71 -25.31
C VAL A 60 -21.94 -10.36 -24.75
N PRO A 61 -22.97 -10.62 -25.56
CA PRO A 61 -24.26 -11.12 -25.09
C PRO A 61 -24.17 -12.54 -24.54
N LEU A 62 -24.88 -12.81 -23.45
CA LEU A 62 -24.94 -14.10 -22.77
C LEU A 62 -26.30 -14.78 -23.01
N ALA A 63 -26.28 -16.11 -23.08
CA ALA A 63 -27.50 -16.92 -23.10
C ALA A 63 -28.04 -17.09 -21.67
N PRO A 64 -29.31 -17.48 -21.48
CA PRO A 64 -29.84 -17.73 -20.15
C PRO A 64 -29.08 -18.85 -19.42
N PRO A 65 -28.81 -18.72 -18.10
CA PRO A 65 -28.08 -19.73 -17.35
C PRO A 65 -28.83 -21.08 -17.30
N GLU A 66 -30.16 -21.09 -17.41
CA GLU A 66 -30.99 -22.31 -17.43
C GLU A 66 -30.76 -23.17 -18.68
N ALA A 67 -30.18 -22.59 -19.74
CA ALA A 67 -29.83 -23.31 -20.96
C ALA A 67 -28.70 -24.35 -20.75
N GLY A 68 -28.05 -24.33 -19.58
CA GLY A 68 -27.01 -25.27 -19.19
C GLY A 68 -25.62 -24.87 -19.68
N PRO A 69 -24.58 -25.60 -19.24
CA PRO A 69 -23.18 -25.21 -19.43
C PRO A 69 -22.74 -25.25 -20.91
N PHE A 70 -23.30 -26.15 -21.73
CA PHE A 70 -22.92 -26.32 -23.12
C PHE A 70 -23.48 -25.22 -24.05
N LYS A 71 -24.69 -24.74 -23.78
CA LYS A 71 -25.30 -23.64 -24.57
C LYS A 71 -24.69 -22.28 -24.20
N ASN A 72 -24.06 -22.17 -23.03
CA ASN A 72 -23.39 -20.98 -22.54
C ASN A 72 -21.89 -20.91 -22.93
N TYR A 73 -21.53 -21.33 -24.15
CA TYR A 73 -20.12 -21.30 -24.60
C TYR A 73 -19.50 -19.90 -24.63
N ILE A 74 -20.29 -18.87 -24.91
CA ILE A 74 -19.86 -17.46 -24.90
C ILE A 74 -19.45 -17.03 -23.49
N PHE A 75 -20.21 -17.44 -22.45
CA PHE A 75 -19.85 -17.21 -21.05
C PHE A 75 -18.47 -17.80 -20.73
N TRP A 76 -18.19 -19.03 -21.14
CA TRP A 76 -16.91 -19.69 -20.87
C TRP A 76 -15.74 -18.97 -21.55
N ILE A 77 -15.89 -18.54 -22.80
CA ILE A 77 -14.87 -17.75 -23.51
C ILE A 77 -14.63 -16.42 -22.81
N ARG A 78 -15.70 -15.69 -22.47
CA ARG A 78 -15.64 -14.41 -21.74
C ARG A 78 -14.96 -14.57 -20.39
N ALA A 79 -15.38 -15.55 -19.59
CA ALA A 79 -14.88 -15.78 -18.25
C ALA A 79 -13.41 -16.23 -18.26
N TRP A 80 -12.99 -17.02 -19.27
CA TRP A 80 -11.59 -17.35 -19.51
C TRP A 80 -10.75 -16.11 -19.82
N ILE A 81 -11.19 -15.24 -20.74
CA ILE A 81 -10.47 -13.99 -21.10
C ILE A 81 -10.33 -13.08 -19.88
N VAL A 82 -11.41 -12.87 -19.15
CA VAL A 82 -11.42 -12.04 -17.92
C VAL A 82 -10.45 -12.60 -16.89
N THR A 83 -10.46 -13.90 -16.68
CA THR A 83 -9.57 -14.56 -15.71
C THR A 83 -8.12 -14.52 -16.15
N GLY A 84 -7.85 -14.72 -17.45
CA GLY A 84 -6.51 -14.54 -18.01
C GLY A 84 -5.99 -13.11 -17.80
N PHE A 85 -6.87 -12.11 -17.90
CA PHE A 85 -6.52 -10.71 -17.62
C PHE A 85 -6.23 -10.46 -16.13
N VAL A 86 -7.04 -11.04 -15.23
CA VAL A 86 -6.85 -11.01 -13.78
C VAL A 86 -5.52 -11.66 -13.40
N ASP A 87 -5.26 -12.87 -13.89
CA ASP A 87 -4.01 -13.61 -13.65
C ASP A 87 -2.80 -12.85 -14.21
N TYR A 88 -2.91 -12.28 -15.41
CA TYR A 88 -1.89 -11.44 -16.02
C TYR A 88 -1.56 -10.24 -15.13
N SER A 89 -2.57 -9.54 -14.61
CA SER A 89 -2.41 -8.39 -13.73
C SER A 89 -1.71 -8.78 -12.42
N MET A 90 -2.01 -9.96 -11.88
CA MET A 90 -1.36 -10.50 -10.68
C MET A 90 0.12 -10.82 -10.92
N VAL A 91 0.43 -11.54 -12.00
CA VAL A 91 1.82 -11.91 -12.33
C VAL A 91 2.64 -10.68 -12.70
N MET A 92 2.06 -9.70 -13.40
CA MET A 92 2.69 -8.39 -13.67
C MET A 92 3.02 -7.64 -12.39
N GLN A 93 2.11 -7.58 -11.41
CA GLN A 93 2.37 -6.93 -10.12
C GLN A 93 3.54 -7.60 -9.41
N MET A 94 3.55 -8.94 -9.34
CA MET A 94 4.66 -9.68 -8.73
C MET A 94 5.97 -9.45 -9.48
N SER A 95 5.93 -9.33 -10.81
CA SER A 95 7.09 -9.01 -11.64
C SER A 95 7.70 -7.65 -11.34
N GLN A 96 6.88 -6.61 -11.24
CA GLN A 96 7.36 -5.24 -11.05
C GLN A 96 7.89 -5.02 -9.64
N SER A 97 7.25 -5.66 -8.67
CA SER A 97 7.71 -5.72 -7.29
C SER A 97 9.06 -6.41 -7.11
N LEU A 98 9.34 -7.42 -7.94
CA LEU A 98 10.59 -8.19 -7.91
C LEU A 98 11.55 -7.70 -8.99
N ALA A 99 12.00 -6.44 -8.92
CA ALA A 99 12.92 -5.85 -9.90
C ALA A 99 14.23 -6.65 -10.12
N ARG A 100 14.61 -7.51 -9.17
CA ARG A 100 15.75 -8.44 -9.27
C ARG A 100 15.50 -9.59 -10.25
N LEU A 101 14.25 -10.00 -10.43
CA LEU A 101 13.80 -11.00 -11.38
C LEU A 101 13.39 -10.28 -12.66
N LYS A 102 14.30 -10.22 -13.64
CA LYS A 102 13.98 -9.72 -14.99
C LYS A 102 13.10 -10.74 -15.72
N MET A 103 11.81 -10.75 -15.38
CA MET A 103 10.85 -11.65 -16.04
C MET A 103 10.49 -11.11 -17.41
N LYS A 104 10.65 -11.96 -18.44
CA LYS A 104 10.23 -11.61 -19.80
C LYS A 104 8.70 -11.61 -19.84
N HIS A 105 8.12 -10.65 -20.55
CA HIS A 105 6.67 -10.52 -20.71
C HIS A 105 6.00 -11.80 -21.24
N ASN A 106 6.67 -12.55 -22.12
CA ASN A 106 6.14 -13.81 -22.67
C ASN A 106 5.85 -14.85 -21.58
N TYR A 107 6.68 -14.94 -20.53
CA TYR A 107 6.44 -15.86 -19.42
C TYR A 107 5.22 -15.42 -18.59
N ILE A 108 5.05 -14.12 -18.39
CA ILE A 108 3.90 -13.55 -17.67
C ILE A 108 2.60 -13.94 -18.38
N VAL A 109 2.54 -13.72 -19.70
CA VAL A 109 1.38 -14.08 -20.53
C VAL A 109 1.14 -15.59 -20.49
N MET A 110 2.18 -16.40 -20.64
CA MET A 110 2.06 -17.86 -20.62
C MET A 110 1.50 -18.38 -19.29
N ILE A 111 2.02 -17.90 -18.14
CA ILE A 111 1.54 -18.31 -16.81
C ILE A 111 0.07 -17.94 -16.64
N ALA A 112 -0.33 -16.73 -17.06
CA ALA A 112 -1.71 -16.27 -16.95
C ALA A 112 -2.68 -17.08 -17.83
N LEU A 113 -2.28 -17.44 -19.05
CA LEU A 113 -3.09 -18.27 -19.93
C LEU A 113 -3.25 -19.69 -19.38
N ILE A 114 -2.17 -20.30 -18.89
CA ILE A 114 -2.23 -21.65 -18.30
C ILE A 114 -3.08 -21.63 -17.02
N GLY A 115 -2.90 -20.63 -16.16
CA GLY A 115 -3.68 -20.46 -14.92
C GLY A 115 -5.17 -20.35 -15.18
N SER A 116 -5.56 -19.48 -16.11
CA SER A 116 -6.96 -19.27 -16.48
C SER A 116 -7.59 -20.48 -17.17
N ILE A 117 -6.89 -21.17 -18.07
CA ILE A 117 -7.38 -22.40 -18.73
C ILE A 117 -7.65 -23.49 -17.69
N ILE A 118 -6.69 -23.75 -16.79
CA ILE A 118 -6.84 -24.78 -15.76
C ILE A 118 -7.99 -24.43 -14.81
N SER A 119 -8.07 -23.17 -14.37
CA SER A 119 -9.08 -22.71 -13.42
C SER A 119 -10.49 -22.84 -13.99
N PHE A 120 -10.73 -22.33 -15.20
CA PHE A 120 -12.06 -22.44 -15.82
C PHE A 120 -12.36 -23.81 -16.41
N GLY A 121 -11.34 -24.61 -16.72
CA GLY A 121 -11.51 -26.04 -17.02
C GLY A 121 -12.05 -26.82 -15.81
N ILE A 122 -11.55 -26.53 -14.61
CA ILE A 122 -12.08 -27.12 -13.36
C ILE A 122 -13.50 -26.63 -13.09
N VAL A 123 -13.77 -25.33 -13.19
CA VAL A 123 -15.12 -24.79 -13.00
C VAL A 123 -16.10 -25.38 -14.02
N PHE A 124 -15.71 -25.51 -15.30
CA PHE A 124 -16.51 -26.17 -16.32
C PHE A 124 -16.80 -27.64 -15.98
N SER A 125 -15.78 -28.35 -15.49
CA SER A 125 -15.95 -29.73 -15.02
C SER A 125 -16.95 -29.80 -13.87
N VAL A 126 -16.84 -28.92 -12.87
CA VAL A 126 -17.84 -28.84 -11.77
C VAL A 126 -19.23 -28.48 -12.32
N ALA A 127 -19.32 -27.60 -13.33
CA ALA A 127 -20.58 -27.20 -13.94
C ALA A 127 -21.31 -28.37 -14.62
N VAL A 128 -20.57 -29.25 -15.30
CA VAL A 128 -21.11 -30.41 -15.99
C VAL A 128 -21.51 -31.51 -15.00
N TRP A 129 -20.74 -31.70 -13.93
CA TRP A 129 -20.93 -32.83 -13.00
C TRP A 129 -21.85 -32.53 -11.82
N VAL A 130 -21.94 -31.26 -11.38
CA VAL A 130 -22.70 -30.85 -10.19
C VAL A 130 -23.91 -30.03 -10.58
N THR A 131 -23.70 -28.81 -11.07
CA THR A 131 -24.78 -27.87 -11.42
C THR A 131 -24.23 -26.66 -12.16
N PHE A 132 -25.04 -26.04 -13.01
CA PHE A 132 -24.73 -24.77 -13.66
C PHE A 132 -25.87 -23.77 -13.37
N PRO A 133 -25.57 -22.53 -12.93
CA PRO A 133 -24.24 -21.96 -12.66
C PRO A 133 -23.57 -22.54 -11.40
N VAL A 134 -22.23 -22.61 -11.41
CA VAL A 134 -21.45 -23.12 -10.26
C VAL A 134 -21.45 -22.07 -9.14
N PRO A 135 -21.82 -22.41 -7.90
CA PRO A 135 -21.81 -21.47 -6.79
C PRO A 135 -20.46 -20.77 -6.62
N PHE A 136 -20.47 -19.44 -6.64
CA PHE A 136 -19.28 -18.61 -6.52
C PHE A 136 -18.13 -19.05 -7.44
N SER A 137 -18.43 -19.25 -8.73
CA SER A 137 -17.48 -19.81 -9.70
C SER A 137 -16.14 -19.05 -9.78
N MET A 138 -16.17 -17.73 -9.59
CA MET A 138 -14.97 -16.88 -9.49
C MET A 138 -14.10 -17.20 -8.26
N LEU A 139 -14.72 -17.58 -7.13
CA LEU A 139 -13.99 -18.01 -5.93
C LEU A 139 -13.46 -19.44 -6.11
N VAL A 140 -14.21 -20.32 -6.77
CA VAL A 140 -13.78 -21.69 -7.10
C VAL A 140 -12.60 -21.69 -8.08
N ALA A 141 -12.58 -20.74 -9.03
CA ALA A 141 -11.51 -20.57 -10.00
C ALA A 141 -10.20 -20.04 -9.37
N SER A 142 -10.26 -19.34 -8.24
CA SER A 142 -9.08 -18.66 -7.67
C SER A 142 -7.99 -19.62 -7.16
N PRO A 143 -8.27 -20.68 -6.35
CA PRO A 143 -7.23 -21.57 -5.84
C PRO A 143 -6.41 -22.29 -6.92
N PRO A 144 -7.00 -22.85 -7.99
CA PRO A 144 -6.21 -23.43 -9.08
C PRO A 144 -5.27 -22.43 -9.75
N SER A 145 -5.73 -21.21 -10.05
CA SER A 145 -4.88 -20.15 -10.62
C SER A 145 -3.72 -19.82 -9.68
N VAL A 146 -3.98 -19.64 -8.38
CA VAL A 146 -2.97 -19.40 -7.35
C VAL A 146 -1.90 -20.50 -7.35
N ILE A 147 -2.32 -21.77 -7.39
CA ILE A 147 -1.40 -22.92 -7.41
C ILE A 147 -0.54 -22.88 -8.68
N VAL A 148 -1.14 -22.64 -9.85
CA VAL A 148 -0.41 -22.56 -11.12
C VAL A 148 0.61 -21.43 -11.08
N ILE A 149 0.24 -20.25 -10.61
CA ILE A 149 1.15 -19.11 -10.46
C ILE A 149 2.32 -19.49 -9.53
N LEU A 150 2.04 -19.99 -8.32
CA LEU A 150 3.08 -20.34 -7.35
C LEU A 150 4.01 -21.44 -7.84
N VAL A 151 3.47 -22.49 -8.47
CA VAL A 151 4.25 -23.60 -9.04
C VAL A 151 5.08 -23.10 -10.21
N SER A 152 4.52 -22.28 -11.09
CA SER A 152 5.24 -21.71 -12.24
C SER A 152 6.43 -20.88 -11.78
N PHE A 153 6.25 -20.03 -10.77
CA PHE A 153 7.34 -19.26 -10.17
C PHE A 153 8.40 -20.15 -9.50
N GLY A 154 7.96 -21.15 -8.74
CA GLY A 154 8.85 -22.09 -8.07
C GLY A 154 9.68 -22.93 -9.05
N TYR A 155 9.11 -23.29 -10.21
CA TYR A 155 9.79 -24.07 -11.24
C TYR A 155 10.78 -23.22 -12.05
N THR A 156 10.33 -22.08 -12.57
CA THR A 156 11.12 -21.24 -13.49
C THR A 156 12.25 -20.49 -12.80
N TRP A 157 12.04 -20.00 -11.58
CA TRP A 157 13.03 -19.23 -10.82
C TRP A 157 13.55 -19.98 -9.59
N GLY A 158 13.25 -21.27 -9.49
CA GLY A 158 13.58 -22.18 -8.41
C GLY A 158 15.02 -22.13 -7.93
N GLU A 159 15.97 -22.07 -8.86
CA GLU A 159 17.40 -22.05 -8.54
C GLU A 159 17.91 -20.66 -8.12
N GLN A 160 17.37 -19.60 -8.73
CA GLN A 160 17.84 -18.22 -8.52
C GLN A 160 17.48 -17.67 -7.14
N TRP A 161 16.27 -17.95 -6.65
CA TRP A 161 15.93 -17.57 -5.28
C TRP A 161 16.54 -18.53 -4.25
N ARG A 162 16.76 -19.83 -4.56
CA ARG A 162 17.50 -20.71 -3.63
C ARG A 162 18.91 -20.19 -3.34
N SER A 163 19.55 -19.54 -4.31
CA SER A 163 20.88 -18.94 -4.15
C SER A 163 20.87 -17.53 -3.53
N ASP A 164 19.90 -16.67 -3.84
CA ASP A 164 19.79 -15.31 -3.25
C ASP A 164 18.82 -15.25 -2.05
N ALA A 165 19.36 -15.12 -0.83
CA ALA A 165 18.56 -14.96 0.39
C ALA A 165 17.68 -13.70 0.38
N ALA A 166 18.16 -12.58 -0.19
CA ALA A 166 17.40 -11.35 -0.24
C ALA A 166 16.23 -11.46 -1.24
N LEU A 167 16.44 -12.14 -2.37
CA LEU A 167 15.36 -12.43 -3.32
C LEU A 167 14.26 -13.31 -2.70
N ARG A 168 14.62 -14.30 -1.87
CA ARG A 168 13.63 -15.11 -1.13
C ARG A 168 12.79 -14.26 -0.19
N HIS A 169 13.42 -13.35 0.54
CA HIS A 169 12.69 -12.45 1.42
C HIS A 169 11.71 -11.57 0.65
N ASP A 170 12.15 -10.98 -0.47
CA ASP A 170 11.28 -10.15 -1.29
C ASP A 170 10.14 -10.96 -1.95
N LEU A 171 10.39 -12.21 -2.37
CA LEU A 171 9.35 -13.09 -2.90
C LEU A 171 8.31 -13.43 -1.83
N VAL A 172 8.74 -13.90 -0.64
CA VAL A 172 7.82 -14.24 0.45
C VAL A 172 6.95 -13.03 0.82
N ARG A 173 7.51 -11.83 0.85
CA ARG A 173 6.74 -10.61 1.10
C ARG A 173 5.66 -10.39 0.03
N HIS A 174 6.01 -10.44 -1.25
CA HIS A 174 5.04 -10.19 -2.31
C HIS A 174 4.02 -11.32 -2.46
N THR A 175 4.40 -12.57 -2.19
CA THR A 175 3.46 -13.69 -2.08
C THR A 175 2.48 -13.49 -0.93
N MET A 176 2.91 -12.97 0.21
CA MET A 176 2.01 -12.66 1.33
C MET A 176 1.05 -11.50 1.01
N VAL A 177 1.48 -10.50 0.24
CA VAL A 177 0.58 -9.45 -0.29
C VAL A 177 -0.46 -10.07 -1.23
N PHE A 178 -0.02 -10.93 -2.15
CA PHE A 178 -0.90 -11.67 -3.06
C PHE A 178 -1.92 -12.55 -2.31
N LEU A 179 -1.49 -13.29 -1.29
CA LEU A 179 -2.41 -14.08 -0.45
C LEU A 179 -3.42 -13.19 0.30
N CYS A 180 -3.03 -11.99 0.71
CA CYS A 180 -3.96 -11.03 1.28
C CYS A 180 -4.99 -10.56 0.24
N GLN A 181 -4.58 -10.29 -1.01
CA GLN A 181 -5.50 -9.93 -2.10
C GLN A 181 -6.52 -11.05 -2.35
N VAL A 182 -6.05 -12.30 -2.46
CA VAL A 182 -6.92 -13.47 -2.59
C VAL A 182 -7.85 -13.58 -1.38
N ALA A 183 -7.35 -13.41 -0.15
CA ALA A 183 -8.21 -13.46 1.04
C ALA A 183 -9.35 -12.43 1.01
N LEU A 184 -9.12 -11.22 0.46
CA LEU A 184 -10.18 -10.21 0.34
C LEU A 184 -11.33 -10.69 -0.55
N THR A 185 -11.06 -11.45 -1.61
CA THR A 185 -12.10 -12.00 -2.49
C THR A 185 -13.01 -13.02 -1.81
N PHE A 186 -12.57 -13.65 -0.72
CA PHE A 186 -13.40 -14.52 0.12
C PHE A 186 -14.07 -13.76 1.25
N ILE A 187 -13.36 -12.82 1.89
CA ILE A 187 -13.85 -12.09 3.07
C ILE A 187 -15.09 -11.25 2.74
N TYR A 188 -15.12 -10.56 1.60
CA TYR A 188 -16.22 -9.64 1.28
C TYR A 188 -17.54 -10.34 0.94
N PRO A 189 -17.57 -11.42 0.14
CA PRO A 189 -18.76 -12.25 0.00
C PRO A 189 -19.31 -12.78 1.32
N LEU A 190 -18.43 -13.24 2.23
CA LEU A 190 -18.83 -13.67 3.57
C LEU A 190 -19.38 -12.52 4.42
N TYR A 191 -18.78 -11.32 4.29
CA TYR A 191 -19.29 -10.12 4.93
C TYR A 191 -20.71 -9.81 4.45
N ILE A 192 -20.96 -9.83 3.13
CA ILE A 192 -22.28 -9.55 2.55
C ILE A 192 -23.31 -10.55 3.04
N PHE A 193 -22.99 -11.85 3.04
CA PHE A 193 -23.87 -12.88 3.61
C PHE A 193 -24.27 -12.58 5.06
N GLY A 194 -23.31 -12.20 5.91
CA GLY A 194 -23.61 -11.82 7.28
C GLY A 194 -24.43 -10.53 7.39
N PHE A 195 -24.18 -9.55 6.50
CA PHE A 195 -24.90 -8.28 6.47
C PHE A 195 -26.35 -8.46 6.04
N THR A 196 -26.62 -9.27 5.01
CA THR A 196 -27.97 -9.56 4.49
C THR A 196 -28.76 -10.51 5.39
N SER A 197 -28.08 -11.28 6.24
CA SER A 197 -28.72 -12.15 7.25
C SER A 197 -29.27 -11.37 8.46
N LEU A 198 -28.90 -10.09 8.61
CA LEU A 198 -29.30 -9.23 9.72
C LEU A 198 -30.31 -8.18 9.27
N SER A 199 -31.15 -7.71 10.18
CA SER A 199 -32.12 -6.64 9.91
C SER A 199 -32.09 -5.54 10.98
N GLY A 200 -32.51 -4.33 10.60
CA GLY A 200 -32.64 -3.19 11.50
C GLY A 200 -31.33 -2.80 12.20
N LEU A 201 -31.36 -2.74 13.54
CA LEU A 201 -30.22 -2.30 14.34
C LEU A 201 -29.01 -3.26 14.24
N GLY A 202 -29.26 -4.56 14.00
CA GLY A 202 -28.20 -5.54 13.78
C GLY A 202 -27.37 -5.23 12.53
N GLN A 203 -28.02 -4.84 11.45
CA GLN A 203 -27.39 -4.44 10.19
C GLN A 203 -26.51 -3.19 10.40
N LEU A 204 -27.02 -2.19 11.14
CA LEU A 204 -26.29 -0.96 11.47
C LEU A 204 -25.03 -1.24 12.31
N VAL A 205 -25.12 -2.10 13.32
CA VAL A 205 -23.95 -2.50 14.13
C VAL A 205 -22.96 -3.31 13.30
N TYR A 206 -23.44 -4.16 12.39
CA TYR A 206 -22.59 -4.99 11.53
C TYR A 206 -21.74 -4.15 10.56
N VAL A 207 -22.18 -2.96 10.16
CA VAL A 207 -21.37 -2.00 9.37
C VAL A 207 -20.03 -1.68 10.05
N LEU A 208 -19.96 -1.70 11.40
CA LEU A 208 -18.72 -1.47 12.14
C LEU A 208 -17.65 -2.55 11.91
N LEU A 209 -18.02 -3.70 11.32
CA LEU A 209 -17.06 -4.74 10.93
C LEU A 209 -16.24 -4.32 9.69
N LEU A 210 -16.75 -3.46 8.81
CA LEU A 210 -16.02 -2.99 7.63
C LEU A 210 -14.71 -2.26 8.01
N PRO A 211 -14.71 -1.25 8.92
CA PRO A 211 -13.48 -0.64 9.39
C PRO A 211 -12.48 -1.63 10.00
N VAL A 212 -12.96 -2.69 10.66
CA VAL A 212 -12.11 -3.74 11.24
C VAL A 212 -11.44 -4.55 10.13
N ILE A 213 -12.21 -4.99 9.12
CA ILE A 213 -11.68 -5.71 7.96
C ILE A 213 -10.65 -4.83 7.23
N LYS A 214 -10.98 -3.57 6.93
CA LYS A 214 -10.05 -2.60 6.32
C LYS A 214 -8.77 -2.48 7.13
N SER A 215 -8.87 -2.29 8.45
CA SER A 215 -7.72 -2.11 9.34
C SER A 215 -6.83 -3.35 9.41
N LEU A 216 -7.42 -4.55 9.51
CA LEU A 216 -6.68 -5.81 9.53
C LEU A 216 -5.93 -6.05 8.22
N SER A 217 -6.58 -5.84 7.08
CA SER A 217 -5.96 -6.00 5.75
C SER A 217 -4.84 -4.99 5.51
N LYS A 218 -5.05 -3.71 5.88
CA LYS A 218 -3.99 -2.69 5.83
C LYS A 218 -2.79 -3.07 6.68
N ASN A 219 -3.04 -3.52 7.92
CA ASN A 219 -1.99 -3.92 8.84
C ASN A 219 -1.24 -5.17 8.34
N TRP A 220 -1.93 -6.13 7.75
CA TRP A 220 -1.30 -7.29 7.13
C TRP A 220 -0.33 -6.86 6.02
N ILE A 221 -0.81 -6.12 5.02
CA ILE A 221 0.03 -5.69 3.89
C ILE A 221 1.18 -4.79 4.39
N SER A 222 0.90 -3.87 5.32
CA SER A 222 1.90 -2.96 5.90
C SER A 222 3.00 -3.71 6.66
N TYR A 223 2.64 -4.73 7.44
CA TYR A 223 3.60 -5.56 8.17
C TYR A 223 4.48 -6.36 7.20
N THR A 224 3.87 -6.93 6.17
CA THR A 224 4.57 -7.70 5.13
C THR A 224 5.59 -6.84 4.39
N LEU A 225 5.26 -5.59 4.07
CA LEU A 225 6.13 -4.64 3.38
C LEU A 225 7.06 -3.86 4.33
N SER A 226 7.38 -4.41 5.50
CA SER A 226 8.33 -3.79 6.42
C SER A 226 9.71 -3.62 5.77
N GLY A 227 10.20 -2.38 5.69
CA GLY A 227 11.45 -2.01 5.03
C GLY A 227 11.32 -1.54 3.58
N GLN A 228 10.11 -1.55 3.00
CA GLN A 228 9.83 -0.98 1.66
C GLN A 228 8.80 0.16 1.76
N ASP A 229 9.13 1.18 2.56
CA ASP A 229 8.19 2.24 2.92
C ASP A 229 7.73 3.10 1.73
N ASP A 230 8.52 3.20 0.66
CA ASP A 230 8.17 4.04 -0.51
C ASP A 230 7.04 3.49 -1.39
N ILE A 231 6.85 2.17 -1.40
CA ILE A 231 5.77 1.52 -2.20
C ILE A 231 4.56 1.17 -1.33
N LYS A 232 4.75 1.13 -0.01
CA LYS A 232 3.75 0.67 0.95
C LYS A 232 2.41 1.45 0.86
N PRO A 233 2.37 2.80 0.75
CA PRO A 233 1.09 3.52 0.68
C PRO A 233 0.25 3.09 -0.52
N GLU A 234 0.86 3.03 -1.71
CA GLU A 234 0.17 2.60 -2.92
C GLU A 234 -0.29 1.14 -2.83
N VAL A 235 0.58 0.22 -2.43
CA VAL A 235 0.21 -1.20 -2.36
C VAL A 235 -0.89 -1.45 -1.33
N VAL A 236 -0.87 -0.76 -0.20
CA VAL A 236 -1.91 -0.91 0.84
C VAL A 236 -3.24 -0.32 0.36
N ILE A 237 -3.23 0.90 -0.17
CA ILE A 237 -4.45 1.63 -0.50
C ILE A 237 -5.10 1.05 -1.75
N PHE A 238 -4.34 0.80 -2.82
CA PHE A 238 -4.91 0.26 -4.06
C PHE A 238 -5.36 -1.20 -3.95
N ASN A 239 -4.99 -1.91 -2.88
CA ASN A 239 -5.53 -3.25 -2.61
C ASN A 239 -6.72 -3.24 -1.66
N VAL A 240 -6.63 -2.50 -0.55
CA VAL A 240 -7.66 -2.54 0.47
C VAL A 240 -8.76 -1.54 0.19
N GLU A 241 -8.42 -0.29 -0.10
CA GLU A 241 -9.42 0.78 -0.30
C GLU A 241 -10.12 0.63 -1.64
N VAL A 242 -9.39 0.32 -2.71
CA VAL A 242 -10.02 0.16 -4.03
C VAL A 242 -11.03 -0.98 -4.01
N PHE A 243 -10.62 -2.13 -3.49
CA PHE A 243 -11.49 -3.28 -3.38
C PHE A 243 -12.70 -2.98 -2.50
N ASN A 244 -12.48 -2.41 -1.31
CA ASN A 244 -13.55 -2.02 -0.40
C ASN A 244 -14.54 -1.07 -1.06
N ALA A 245 -14.06 0.02 -1.67
CA ALA A 245 -14.92 1.05 -2.25
C ALA A 245 -15.75 0.50 -3.41
N LEU A 246 -15.16 -0.34 -4.27
CA LEU A 246 -15.90 -0.98 -5.36
C LEU A 246 -16.93 -1.98 -4.85
N TYR A 247 -16.58 -2.80 -3.85
CA TYR A 247 -17.51 -3.73 -3.23
C TYR A 247 -18.66 -3.03 -2.51
N VAL A 248 -18.35 -2.00 -1.71
CA VAL A 248 -19.35 -1.17 -1.04
C VAL A 248 -20.24 -0.50 -2.07
N SER A 249 -19.69 0.07 -3.15
CA SER A 249 -20.49 0.69 -4.22
C SER A 249 -21.46 -0.30 -4.86
N SER A 250 -21.01 -1.53 -5.12
CA SER A 250 -21.87 -2.60 -5.67
C SER A 250 -22.94 -3.07 -4.66
N ALA A 251 -22.59 -3.24 -3.39
CA ALA A 251 -23.50 -3.73 -2.36
C ALA A 251 -24.52 -2.68 -1.87
N VAL A 252 -24.11 -1.41 -1.80
CA VAL A 252 -24.94 -0.26 -1.37
C VAL A 252 -26.06 -0.01 -2.37
N GLN A 253 -25.80 -0.15 -3.67
CA GLN A 253 -26.84 -0.01 -4.70
C GLN A 253 -28.00 -0.99 -4.54
N ASN A 254 -27.76 -2.18 -4.00
CA ASN A 254 -28.75 -3.25 -3.96
C ASN A 254 -29.50 -3.38 -2.63
N SER A 255 -28.98 -2.80 -1.53
CA SER A 255 -29.42 -3.27 -0.20
C SER A 255 -29.34 -2.27 0.96
N SER A 256 -28.83 -1.05 0.76
CA SER A 256 -28.60 -0.14 1.89
C SER A 256 -29.85 0.68 2.23
N SER A 257 -30.30 0.57 3.48
CA SER A 257 -31.17 1.59 4.08
C SER A 257 -30.44 2.94 4.14
N ILE A 258 -31.18 4.05 4.10
CA ILE A 258 -30.61 5.40 4.29
C ILE A 258 -29.76 5.47 5.58
N GLY A 259 -30.19 4.78 6.64
CA GLY A 259 -29.46 4.70 7.91
C GLY A 259 -28.08 4.05 7.81
N THR A 260 -27.92 3.00 7.00
CA THR A 260 -26.61 2.35 6.78
C THR A 260 -25.67 3.24 5.99
N THR A 261 -26.16 3.98 5.00
CA THR A 261 -25.35 4.92 4.23
C THR A 261 -24.89 6.10 5.09
N VAL A 262 -25.78 6.67 5.91
CA VAL A 262 -25.42 7.73 6.87
C VAL A 262 -24.41 7.21 7.90
N ALA A 263 -24.53 5.97 8.35
CA ALA A 263 -23.57 5.37 9.26
C ALA A 263 -22.17 5.22 8.62
N LEU A 264 -22.09 4.79 7.36
CA LEU A 264 -20.84 4.74 6.60
C LEU A 264 -20.21 6.14 6.49
N MET A 265 -20.98 7.15 6.08
CA MET A 265 -20.50 8.54 5.99
C MET A 265 -19.97 9.05 7.34
N LEU A 266 -20.66 8.77 8.45
CA LEU A 266 -20.21 9.17 9.77
C LEU A 266 -18.88 8.50 10.17
N ILE A 267 -18.72 7.22 9.81
CA ILE A 267 -17.48 6.47 10.05
C ILE A 267 -16.33 7.11 9.27
N ASP A 268 -16.55 7.45 8.00
CA ASP A 268 -15.52 8.03 7.14
C ASP A 268 -15.12 9.43 7.63
N VAL A 269 -16.09 10.28 7.99
CA VAL A 269 -15.83 11.60 8.60
C VAL A 269 -15.05 11.47 9.91
N LEU A 270 -15.39 10.51 10.77
CA LEU A 270 -14.68 10.28 12.03
C LEU A 270 -13.26 9.78 11.78
N HIS A 271 -13.08 8.88 10.82
CA HIS A 271 -11.78 8.35 10.42
C HIS A 271 -10.88 9.46 9.85
N PHE A 272 -11.42 10.29 8.96
CA PHE A 272 -10.74 11.47 8.41
C PHE A 272 -10.32 12.43 9.52
N TRP A 273 -11.25 12.83 10.40
CA TRP A 273 -10.99 13.75 11.51
C TRP A 273 -9.85 13.27 12.40
N PHE A 274 -9.85 11.98 12.70
CA PHE A 274 -8.86 11.36 13.54
C PHE A 274 -7.49 11.29 12.85
N SER A 275 -7.45 10.94 11.57
CA SER A 275 -6.25 10.95 10.74
C SER A 275 -5.64 12.35 10.65
N MET A 276 -6.47 13.37 10.35
CA MET A 276 -6.06 14.77 10.25
C MET A 276 -5.46 15.29 11.56
N ARG A 277 -6.07 15.00 12.71
CA ARG A 277 -5.51 15.37 14.02
C ARG A 277 -4.14 14.76 14.25
N GLY A 278 -3.97 13.50 13.87
CA GLY A 278 -2.68 12.83 13.93
C GLY A 278 -1.62 13.53 13.08
N THR A 279 -1.96 13.87 11.83
CA THR A 279 -1.06 14.56 10.89
C THR A 279 -0.64 15.94 11.40
N ILE A 280 -1.59 16.73 11.92
CA ILE A 280 -1.31 18.04 12.54
C ILE A 280 -0.37 17.90 13.74
N GLY A 281 -0.53 16.84 14.54
CA GLY A 281 0.34 16.56 15.68
C GLY A 281 1.79 16.27 15.28
N VAL A 282 2.02 15.49 14.22
CA VAL A 282 3.38 15.21 13.71
C VAL A 282 3.97 16.47 13.07
N LEU A 283 3.17 17.22 12.31
CA LEU A 283 3.64 18.44 11.67
C LEU A 283 4.02 19.52 12.67
N ARG A 284 3.35 19.61 13.82
CA ARG A 284 3.71 20.56 14.87
C ARG A 284 5.17 20.41 15.27
N LYS A 285 5.70 19.18 15.34
CA LYS A 285 7.12 18.91 15.61
C LYS A 285 8.05 19.49 14.55
N VAL A 286 7.68 19.38 13.26
CA VAL A 286 8.45 19.99 12.17
C VAL A 286 8.42 21.51 12.28
N LYS A 287 7.26 22.10 12.62
CA LYS A 287 7.13 23.55 12.82
C LYS A 287 7.93 24.05 14.02
N GLU A 288 7.92 23.32 15.13
CA GLU A 288 8.73 23.60 16.33
C GLU A 288 10.23 23.58 16.01
N LEU A 289 10.69 22.58 15.25
CA LEU A 289 12.09 22.52 14.80
C LEU A 289 12.42 23.64 13.82
N LYS A 290 11.52 23.94 12.87
CA LYS A 290 11.71 25.04 11.89
C LYS A 290 11.72 26.41 12.58
N ALA A 291 10.99 26.59 13.68
CA ALA A 291 10.96 27.85 14.43
C ALA A 291 12.30 28.24 15.06
N LYS A 292 13.26 27.32 15.16
CA LYS A 292 14.64 27.62 15.56
C LYS A 292 15.41 28.42 14.51
N ILE A 293 14.94 28.45 13.27
CA ILE A 293 15.54 29.25 12.19
C ILE A 293 15.16 30.72 12.40
N PRO A 294 16.14 31.64 12.48
CA PRO A 294 15.87 33.07 12.64
C PRO A 294 14.93 33.60 11.52
N PRO A 295 13.95 34.46 11.82
CA PRO A 295 12.97 34.94 10.85
C PRO A 295 13.57 35.76 9.70
N HIS A 296 14.75 36.35 9.89
CA HIS A 296 15.49 37.08 8.87
C HIS A 296 16.36 36.18 7.96
N HIS A 297 16.41 34.87 8.23
CA HIS A 297 17.20 33.94 7.43
C HIS A 297 16.48 33.61 6.11
N PRO A 298 17.17 33.60 4.96
CA PRO A 298 16.57 33.27 3.65
C PRO A 298 15.91 31.88 3.57
N ILE A 299 16.18 30.97 4.51
CA ILE A 299 15.64 29.60 4.55
C ILE A 299 14.35 29.52 5.38
N ALA A 300 14.03 30.55 6.17
CA ALA A 300 12.78 30.61 6.94
C ALA A 300 11.54 30.63 6.02
N THR A 301 11.65 31.26 4.84
CA THR A 301 10.58 31.39 3.84
C THR A 301 10.41 30.14 2.95
N GLU A 302 11.39 29.22 2.93
CA GLU A 302 11.37 28.03 2.09
C GLU A 302 10.42 26.95 2.63
N SER A 303 9.95 26.05 1.76
CA SER A 303 9.14 24.89 2.20
C SER A 303 9.95 23.99 3.14
N PHE A 304 9.29 23.32 4.09
CA PHE A 304 9.99 22.41 5.02
C PHE A 304 10.71 21.25 4.30
N VAL A 305 10.26 20.88 3.09
CA VAL A 305 10.93 19.89 2.24
C VAL A 305 12.25 20.41 1.67
N GLU A 306 12.27 21.66 1.23
CA GLU A 306 13.51 22.32 0.78
C GLU A 306 14.52 22.43 1.94
N THR A 307 14.04 22.85 3.11
CA THR A 307 14.86 22.89 4.34
C THR A 307 15.43 21.50 4.68
N ALA A 308 14.61 20.45 4.57
CA ALA A 308 15.06 19.07 4.85
C ALA A 308 16.13 18.60 3.86
N LEU A 309 15.98 18.92 2.57
CA LEU A 309 16.97 18.59 1.55
C LEU A 309 18.30 19.33 1.76
N ARG A 310 18.27 20.58 2.24
CA ARG A 310 19.50 21.32 2.60
C ARG A 310 20.16 20.80 3.87
N MET A 311 19.38 20.41 4.88
CA MET A 311 19.92 19.73 6.05
C MET A 311 20.56 18.39 5.68
N LEU A 312 19.99 17.69 4.70
CA LEU A 312 20.54 16.44 4.19
C LEU A 312 21.87 16.65 3.45
N THR A 313 21.99 17.66 2.58
CA THR A 313 23.25 17.93 1.87
C THR A 313 24.38 18.29 2.83
N ILE A 314 24.07 18.96 3.94
CA ILE A 314 25.01 19.23 5.03
C ILE A 314 25.47 17.94 5.70
N LEU A 315 24.54 17.04 6.03
CA LEU A 315 24.89 15.74 6.63
C LEU A 315 25.74 14.88 5.68
N ASP A 316 25.35 14.78 4.40
CA ASP A 316 26.12 14.06 3.37
C ASP A 316 27.53 14.63 3.21
N ARG A 317 27.68 15.96 3.30
CA ARG A 317 28.98 16.63 3.25
C ARG A 317 29.84 16.31 4.47
N ALA A 318 29.25 16.31 5.66
CA ALA A 318 29.95 15.98 6.91
C ALA A 318 30.41 14.52 6.96
N GLU A 319 29.66 13.60 6.34
CA GLU A 319 29.96 12.17 6.27
C GLU A 319 30.94 11.79 5.14
N SER A 320 31.25 12.73 4.24
CA SER A 320 32.14 12.48 3.10
C SER A 320 33.55 12.07 3.56
N PRO A 321 34.16 11.01 2.97
CA PRO A 321 35.44 10.47 3.42
C PRO A 321 36.56 11.51 3.42
N ASN A 322 36.51 12.49 2.52
CA ASN A 322 37.49 13.59 2.46
C ASN A 322 37.41 14.55 3.65
N VAL A 323 36.23 14.73 4.26
CA VAL A 323 36.02 15.57 5.45
C VAL A 323 36.39 14.80 6.72
N LEU A 324 36.01 13.52 6.81
CA LEU A 324 36.46 12.64 7.89
C LEU A 324 37.98 12.47 7.90
N LEU A 325 38.62 12.36 6.71
CA LEU A 325 40.07 12.29 6.57
C LEU A 325 40.74 13.63 6.90
N LYS A 326 40.13 14.77 6.54
CA LYS A 326 40.60 16.11 6.96
C LYS A 326 40.45 16.34 8.47
N GLN A 327 39.33 15.93 9.08
CA GLN A 327 39.12 16.00 10.52
C GLN A 327 40.08 15.08 11.26
N TRP A 328 40.30 13.86 10.77
CA TRP A 328 41.29 12.94 11.33
C TRP A 328 42.71 13.50 11.22
N ASN A 329 43.09 14.04 10.05
CA ASN A 329 44.39 14.70 9.87
C ASN A 329 44.55 15.97 10.73
N SER A 330 43.49 16.75 10.92
CA SER A 330 43.45 17.92 11.80
C SER A 330 43.59 17.53 13.27
N LYS A 331 42.84 16.51 13.71
CA LYS A 331 42.86 15.99 15.08
C LYS A 331 44.21 15.35 15.42
N LYS A 332 44.81 14.63 14.46
CA LYS A 332 46.18 14.09 14.52
C LYS A 332 47.24 15.20 14.57
N ARG A 333 47.05 16.29 13.83
CA ARG A 333 47.93 17.46 13.85
C ARG A 333 47.84 18.23 15.16
N ASN A 334 46.63 18.38 15.71
CA ASN A 334 46.41 19.02 17.00
C ASN A 334 46.96 18.18 18.16
N SER A 335 46.84 16.85 18.11
CA SER A 335 47.48 15.97 19.10
C SER A 335 49.00 16.00 19.01
N LEU A 336 49.57 16.12 17.79
CA LEU A 336 51.01 16.28 17.58
C LEU A 336 51.52 17.65 18.05
N MET A 337 50.78 18.74 17.84
CA MET A 337 51.13 20.06 18.37
C MET A 337 51.00 20.14 19.90
N GLN A 338 50.04 19.43 20.49
CA GLN A 338 49.89 19.35 21.95
C GLN A 338 51.01 18.49 22.58
N SER A 339 51.44 17.43 21.90
CA SER A 339 52.62 16.64 22.30
C SER A 339 53.94 17.40 22.11
N SER A 340 54.05 18.25 21.07
CA SER A 340 55.21 19.11 20.83
C SER A 340 55.32 20.24 21.86
N LYS A 341 54.21 20.80 22.34
CA LYS A 341 54.20 21.77 23.44
C LYS A 341 54.56 21.15 24.80
N MET A 342 54.32 19.86 25.00
CA MET A 342 54.77 19.16 26.21
C MET A 342 56.26 18.80 26.20
N LEU A 343 56.91 18.76 25.03
CA LEU A 343 58.32 18.41 24.88
C LEU A 343 59.29 19.59 25.05
N THR A 344 58.79 20.83 25.14
CA THR A 344 59.65 22.01 25.37
C THR A 344 59.75 22.46 26.82
N ASP A 345 58.94 21.93 27.74
CA ASP A 345 58.88 22.38 29.14
C ASP A 345 59.48 21.40 30.17
N THR A 346 60.14 20.30 29.75
CA THR A 346 60.70 19.34 30.72
C THR A 346 62.15 18.96 30.40
N SER A 347 63.07 19.86 30.75
CA SER A 347 64.50 19.53 30.93
C SER A 347 64.81 19.52 32.41
N THR A 348 64.78 18.36 33.09
CA THR A 348 65.66 18.00 34.23
C THR A 348 65.22 16.67 34.89
N SER A 349 66.23 15.87 35.27
CA SER A 349 66.21 14.74 36.22
C SER A 349 65.97 13.31 35.69
N THR A 350 67.09 12.67 35.36
CA THR A 350 67.50 11.27 35.67
C THR A 350 66.99 10.80 37.07
N THR A 351 66.66 9.54 37.39
CA THR A 351 67.27 8.23 37.07
C THR A 351 66.36 7.04 37.52
N ILE A 352 66.39 5.93 36.76
CA ILE A 352 66.38 4.48 37.15
C ILE A 352 65.08 3.68 37.49
N LEU A 353 64.72 2.82 36.50
CA LEU A 353 64.40 1.36 36.50
C LEU A 353 63.19 0.73 37.23
N SER A 354 62.22 0.22 36.44
CA SER A 354 62.04 -1.21 36.08
C SER A 354 60.56 -1.66 35.97
N ASP A 355 60.35 -2.48 34.93
CA ASP A 355 59.33 -3.54 34.75
C ASP A 355 57.84 -3.26 34.42
N ALA A 356 57.56 -3.53 33.13
CA ALA A 356 56.60 -4.52 32.62
C ALA A 356 55.08 -4.26 32.65
N SER A 357 54.58 -3.82 31.49
CA SER A 357 53.42 -4.35 30.74
C SER A 357 52.09 -4.66 31.46
N TYR A 358 51.11 -3.78 31.24
CA TYR A 358 49.68 -3.98 31.52
C TYR A 358 48.96 -4.67 30.35
N MET A 359 48.30 -5.80 30.63
CA MET A 359 47.32 -6.45 29.74
C MET A 359 45.90 -5.98 30.05
N LEU A 360 45.19 -5.57 29.00
CA LEU A 360 43.77 -5.19 29.01
C LEU A 360 42.88 -6.43 29.29
N ARG A 361 42.06 -6.37 30.34
CA ARG A 361 41.01 -7.37 30.63
C ARG A 361 39.63 -6.74 30.48
N ALA A 362 38.79 -7.31 29.61
CA ALA A 362 37.38 -6.93 29.46
C ALA A 362 36.50 -7.63 30.52
N PRO A 363 35.43 -6.99 31.05
CA PRO A 363 34.40 -7.68 31.81
C PRO A 363 33.10 -7.90 31.04
N THR A 364 32.38 -8.88 31.58
CA THR A 364 31.43 -9.81 30.99
C THR A 364 29.96 -9.37 30.98
N ARG A 365 29.24 -10.02 30.07
CA ARG A 365 27.81 -10.03 29.79
C ARG A 365 27.02 -10.82 30.85
N ALA A 366 26.47 -10.17 31.87
CA ALA A 366 25.37 -10.70 32.69
C ALA A 366 24.80 -9.58 33.58
N GLU A 367 23.77 -8.88 33.11
CA GLU A 367 22.68 -8.36 33.94
C GLU A 367 21.69 -7.59 33.05
N ILE A 368 20.41 -7.64 33.43
CA ILE A 368 19.24 -6.94 32.85
C ILE A 368 18.55 -7.66 31.67
N LEU A 369 17.67 -8.61 31.99
CA LEU A 369 16.26 -8.58 31.57
C LEU A 369 15.47 -9.70 32.26
N PRO A 370 14.41 -9.34 33.00
CA PRO A 370 13.16 -10.06 32.75
C PRO A 370 11.90 -9.20 32.96
N VAL A 371 11.18 -8.81 31.89
CA VAL A 371 9.69 -8.71 31.91
C VAL A 371 9.14 -8.80 30.48
N ILE A 372 9.00 -10.00 29.89
CA ILE A 372 7.93 -10.31 28.91
C ILE A 372 7.60 -11.81 29.04
N ARG A 373 6.69 -12.16 29.96
CA ARG A 373 6.24 -13.54 30.14
C ARG A 373 4.72 -13.65 30.20
N VAL A 374 3.98 -13.15 29.21
CA VAL A 374 2.55 -13.54 29.02
C VAL A 374 2.14 -13.48 27.55
N GLN A 375 2.57 -14.43 26.71
CA GLN A 375 1.81 -14.83 25.50
C GLN A 375 2.27 -16.16 24.85
N SER A 376 3.03 -17.00 25.57
CA SER A 376 3.69 -18.19 25.01
C SER A 376 2.91 -19.51 25.13
N LYS A 377 1.60 -19.48 25.40
CA LYS A 377 0.77 -20.71 25.41
C LYS A 377 0.18 -21.05 24.04
N LEU A 378 -0.19 -20.06 23.21
CA LEU A 378 -0.73 -20.32 21.87
C LEU A 378 0.37 -20.71 20.86
N MET A 379 1.53 -20.05 20.90
CA MET A 379 2.69 -20.39 20.06
C MET A 379 3.29 -21.78 20.36
N ARG A 380 3.11 -22.32 21.57
CA ARG A 380 3.65 -23.64 21.94
C ARG A 380 2.91 -24.79 21.26
N LYS A 381 1.64 -24.60 20.90
CA LYS A 381 0.86 -25.57 20.10
C LYS A 381 1.25 -25.50 18.62
N LEU A 382 1.45 -24.30 18.07
CA LEU A 382 1.85 -24.11 16.66
C LEU A 382 3.25 -24.67 16.35
N LYS A 383 4.17 -24.63 17.34
CA LYS A 383 5.54 -25.14 17.21
C LYS A 383 5.65 -26.67 17.20
N ARG A 384 4.58 -27.41 17.55
CA ARG A 384 4.56 -28.89 17.52
C ARG A 384 4.21 -29.48 16.15
N LEU A 385 3.78 -28.65 15.19
CA LEU A 385 3.32 -29.12 13.87
C LEU A 385 4.37 -28.99 12.76
N ILE A 386 5.63 -28.65 13.08
CA ILE A 386 6.70 -28.53 12.08
C ILE A 386 8.00 -29.18 12.58
N PRO A 387 8.28 -30.45 12.25
CA PRO A 387 9.62 -31.00 12.34
C PRO A 387 10.14 -31.37 10.94
N GLN A 388 11.01 -30.52 10.38
CA GLN A 388 12.18 -30.90 9.55
C GLN A 388 12.73 -29.65 8.83
N ALA A 389 13.41 -28.78 9.57
CA ALA A 389 14.41 -27.86 9.03
C ALA A 389 15.19 -27.24 10.21
N SER A 390 15.88 -28.08 11.00
CA SER A 390 16.76 -27.58 12.06
C SER A 390 17.96 -28.49 12.23
N LYS A 391 18.88 -28.44 11.27
CA LYS A 391 20.31 -28.66 11.53
C LYS A 391 21.07 -27.61 10.73
N VAL A 392 22.09 -27.03 11.37
CA VAL A 392 22.99 -25.98 10.89
C VAL A 392 22.52 -24.54 11.13
N PHE A 393 22.58 -24.10 12.40
CA PHE A 393 22.75 -22.69 12.76
C PHE A 393 24.04 -22.54 13.56
N PRO A 394 24.88 -21.55 13.23
CA PRO A 394 25.56 -20.73 14.22
C PRO A 394 24.87 -19.35 14.27
N ASN A 395 24.69 -18.83 15.48
CA ASN A 395 24.21 -17.47 15.73
C ASN A 395 25.26 -16.45 15.24
N TYR A 396 24.88 -15.60 14.29
CA TYR A 396 25.60 -14.34 14.05
C TYR A 396 24.66 -13.16 14.29
N ILE A 397 24.99 -12.36 15.32
CA ILE A 397 24.38 -11.06 15.58
C ILE A 397 25.07 -10.07 14.63
N GLN A 398 24.39 -9.68 13.55
CA GLN A 398 24.91 -8.70 12.61
C GLN A 398 24.40 -7.30 12.97
N HIS A 399 25.24 -6.53 13.65
CA HIS A 399 25.19 -5.07 13.60
C HIS A 399 25.44 -4.64 12.15
N HIS A 400 24.43 -4.09 11.47
CA HIS A 400 24.64 -3.45 10.17
C HIS A 400 25.36 -2.12 10.36
N LYS A 401 26.70 -2.18 10.24
CA LYS A 401 27.50 -1.06 9.76
C LYS A 401 27.15 -0.86 8.28
N ALA A 402 26.69 0.34 7.92
CA ALA A 402 26.34 0.69 6.55
C ALA A 402 27.55 0.44 5.62
N LYS A 403 27.32 -0.34 4.55
CA LYS A 403 28.32 -0.62 3.52
C LYS A 403 28.11 0.39 2.39
N MET A 404 29.17 1.14 2.07
CA MET A 404 29.24 2.16 1.01
C MET A 404 28.69 1.63 -0.31
N VAL A 405 27.72 2.35 -0.87
CA VAL A 405 27.33 2.28 -2.27
C VAL A 405 28.11 3.38 -3.01
N SER A 406 28.88 2.96 -4.01
CA SER A 406 29.52 3.84 -4.99
C SER A 406 28.43 4.55 -5.81
N VAL A 407 28.49 5.88 -5.88
CA VAL A 407 27.58 6.69 -6.69
C VAL A 407 28.37 7.54 -7.68
N CYS A 408 28.01 7.38 -8.96
CA CYS A 408 28.45 8.19 -10.09
C CYS A 408 28.06 9.67 -9.91
N SER A 409 28.96 10.53 -10.35
CA SER A 409 28.90 12.00 -10.29
C SER A 409 27.71 12.58 -11.07
N GLY A 410 26.80 13.25 -10.37
CA GLY A 410 25.83 14.21 -10.94
C GLY A 410 26.34 15.66 -10.92
N PRO A 411 25.63 16.62 -11.54
CA PRO A 411 26.15 17.97 -11.81
C PRO A 411 26.39 18.78 -10.53
N ARG A 412 27.50 19.52 -10.49
CA ARG A 412 27.92 20.37 -9.38
C ARG A 412 26.96 21.56 -9.20
N LEU A 413 26.40 21.68 -7.99
CA LEU A 413 25.55 22.80 -7.57
C LEU A 413 26.35 24.09 -7.31
N ASP A 414 25.70 25.20 -7.64
CA ASP A 414 26.19 26.57 -7.75
C ASP A 414 26.70 27.19 -6.43
N PHE A 415 27.74 28.04 -6.52
CA PHE A 415 28.54 28.54 -5.38
C PHE A 415 27.73 29.36 -4.35
N LYS A 416 26.56 29.88 -4.71
CA LYS A 416 25.66 30.69 -3.85
C LYS A 416 24.91 29.85 -2.78
N ALA A 417 24.64 28.57 -3.05
CA ALA A 417 23.97 27.68 -2.09
C ALA A 417 24.87 27.31 -0.89
N THR A 418 26.19 27.42 -1.06
CA THR A 418 27.20 27.00 -0.10
C THR A 418 27.28 27.89 1.14
N ALA A 419 27.07 29.20 0.99
CA ALA A 419 27.13 30.16 2.10
C ALA A 419 25.95 29.97 3.08
N ASN A 420 24.73 29.78 2.55
CA ASN A 420 23.53 29.56 3.37
C ASN A 420 23.53 28.21 4.09
N CYS A 421 24.29 27.22 3.60
CA CYS A 421 24.42 25.91 4.27
C CYS A 421 25.34 25.96 5.50
N LEU A 422 26.37 26.82 5.49
CA LEU A 422 27.31 26.99 6.61
C LEU A 422 26.65 27.61 7.85
N GLU A 423 25.59 28.41 7.69
CA GLU A 423 24.82 28.97 8.82
C GLU A 423 23.84 27.94 9.43
N LEU A 424 23.31 26.98 8.66
CA LEU A 424 22.49 25.90 9.23
C LEU A 424 23.30 24.93 10.11
N GLU A 425 24.61 24.82 9.86
CA GLU A 425 25.52 24.01 10.68
C GLU A 425 25.68 24.56 12.11
N THR A 426 25.56 25.89 12.29
CA THR A 426 25.69 26.55 13.59
C THR A 426 24.36 26.60 14.35
N ILE A 427 23.23 26.58 13.65
CA ILE A 427 21.89 26.66 14.25
C ILE A 427 21.41 25.28 14.75
N PHE A 428 21.71 24.21 14.03
CA PHE A 428 21.23 22.86 14.36
C PHE A 428 22.38 21.91 14.70
N THR A 429 22.17 21.05 15.68
CA THR A 429 23.04 19.89 15.92
C THR A 429 22.83 18.80 14.85
N SER A 430 23.76 17.86 14.74
CA SER A 430 23.63 16.72 13.81
C SER A 430 22.38 15.88 14.10
N GLU A 431 22.07 15.68 15.38
CA GLU A 431 20.89 14.95 15.82
C GLU A 431 19.59 15.67 15.46
N GLU A 432 19.55 17.00 15.61
CA GLU A 432 18.37 17.80 15.23
C GLU A 432 18.14 17.82 13.72
N ARG A 433 19.21 17.86 12.92
CA ARG A 433 19.10 17.74 11.44
C ARG A 433 18.52 16.37 11.05
N ALA A 434 19.03 15.29 11.63
CA ALA A 434 18.51 13.95 11.39
C ALA A 434 17.05 13.82 11.84
N ALA A 435 16.70 14.38 12.99
CA ALA A 435 15.32 14.42 13.49
C ALA A 435 14.39 15.22 12.57
N PHE A 436 14.85 16.35 12.03
CA PHE A 436 14.08 17.17 11.09
C PHE A 436 13.79 16.42 9.79
N ILE A 437 14.80 15.76 9.21
CA ILE A 437 14.66 14.96 7.98
C ILE A 437 13.70 13.79 8.23
N ASN A 438 13.91 13.02 9.31
CA ASN A 438 13.06 11.89 9.63
C ASN A 438 11.59 12.31 9.86
N THR A 439 11.38 13.41 10.60
CA THR A 439 10.02 13.92 10.84
C THR A 439 9.38 14.43 9.55
N THR A 440 10.14 15.11 8.68
CA THR A 440 9.69 15.56 7.35
C THR A 440 9.28 14.39 6.47
N SER A 441 10.13 13.35 6.37
CA SER A 441 9.81 12.12 5.65
C SER A 441 8.59 11.40 6.21
N ARG A 442 8.37 11.43 7.53
CA ARG A 442 7.18 10.88 8.16
C ARG A 442 5.91 11.64 7.80
N VAL A 443 5.97 12.97 7.84
CA VAL A 443 4.82 13.82 7.51
C VAL A 443 4.39 13.55 6.07
N LEU A 444 5.34 13.59 5.12
CA LEU A 444 5.02 13.35 3.72
C LEU A 444 4.45 11.95 3.46
N TYR A 445 4.95 10.94 4.17
CA TYR A 445 4.43 9.58 4.10
C TYR A 445 2.97 9.51 4.59
N ILE A 446 2.65 10.13 5.73
CA ILE A 446 1.29 10.15 6.27
C ILE A 446 0.35 10.96 5.36
N THR A 447 0.82 12.06 4.78
CA THR A 447 -0.01 12.91 3.92
C THR A 447 -0.28 12.26 2.58
N GLU A 448 0.71 11.57 2.01
CA GLU A 448 0.52 10.71 0.82
C GLU A 448 -0.54 9.65 1.10
N TYR A 449 -0.40 8.92 2.22
CA TYR A 449 -1.35 7.89 2.60
C TYR A 449 -2.78 8.44 2.74
N LEU A 450 -2.93 9.58 3.43
CA LEU A 450 -4.22 10.24 3.63
C LEU A 450 -4.85 10.66 2.30
N VAL A 451 -4.10 11.35 1.44
CA VAL A 451 -4.64 11.86 0.16
C VAL A 451 -5.02 10.72 -0.79
N LEU A 452 -4.25 9.63 -0.79
CA LEU A 452 -4.57 8.45 -1.60
C LEU A 452 -5.85 7.75 -1.14
N VAL A 453 -6.09 7.62 0.18
CA VAL A 453 -7.34 7.05 0.72
C VAL A 453 -8.53 7.87 0.27
N GLU A 454 -8.52 9.17 0.55
CA GLU A 454 -9.61 10.10 0.20
C GLU A 454 -9.82 10.16 -1.31
N TYR A 455 -8.76 10.07 -2.11
CA TYR A 455 -8.86 10.00 -3.57
C TYR A 455 -9.59 8.72 -4.02
N THR A 456 -9.24 7.56 -3.48
CA THR A 456 -9.90 6.30 -3.86
C THR A 456 -11.35 6.24 -3.40
N GLU A 457 -11.66 6.73 -2.20
CA GLU A 457 -13.03 6.76 -1.65
C GLU A 457 -13.93 7.73 -2.43
N ALA A 458 -13.40 8.86 -2.91
CA ALA A 458 -14.16 9.79 -3.74
C ALA A 458 -14.32 9.32 -5.20
N VAL A 459 -13.24 8.83 -5.83
CA VAL A 459 -13.23 8.58 -7.29
C VAL A 459 -13.89 7.26 -7.66
N LEU A 460 -13.72 6.19 -6.87
CA LEU A 460 -14.21 4.87 -7.28
C LEU A 460 -15.73 4.75 -7.34
N PRO A 461 -16.52 5.32 -6.40
CA PRO A 461 -17.97 5.34 -6.53
C PRO A 461 -18.43 6.13 -7.76
N MET A 462 -17.75 7.22 -8.14
CA MET A 462 -18.03 7.96 -9.39
C MET A 462 -17.76 7.09 -10.62
N VAL A 463 -16.65 6.36 -10.61
CA VAL A 463 -16.22 5.48 -11.71
C VAL A 463 -17.19 4.30 -11.85
N TYR A 464 -17.64 3.73 -10.73
CA TYR A 464 -18.68 2.71 -10.70
C TYR A 464 -20.00 3.26 -11.27
N ALA A 465 -20.46 4.43 -10.80
CA ALA A 465 -21.69 5.05 -11.30
C ALA A 465 -21.61 5.37 -12.80
N LEU A 466 -20.46 5.86 -13.27
CA LEU A 466 -20.20 6.09 -14.70
C LEU A 466 -20.30 4.79 -15.49
N TYR A 467 -19.70 3.70 -15.01
CA TYR A 467 -19.84 2.38 -15.62
C TYR A 467 -21.29 1.93 -15.68
N SER A 468 -22.05 2.03 -14.58
CA SER A 468 -23.47 1.64 -14.55
C SER A 468 -24.30 2.45 -15.54
N ILE A 469 -24.08 3.77 -15.63
CA ILE A 469 -24.79 4.65 -16.58
C ILE A 469 -24.42 4.30 -18.02
N ILE A 470 -23.12 4.11 -18.32
CA ILE A 470 -22.68 3.74 -19.67
C ILE A 470 -23.27 2.38 -20.06
N ALA A 471 -23.16 1.40 -19.16
CA ALA A 471 -23.68 0.06 -19.41
C ALA A 471 -25.19 0.09 -19.70
N PHE A 472 -25.93 0.86 -18.91
CA PHE A 472 -27.38 0.88 -19.00
C PHE A 472 -27.93 1.77 -20.13
N HIS A 473 -27.38 2.97 -20.32
CA HIS A 473 -27.91 3.99 -21.23
C HIS A 473 -27.30 3.93 -22.64
N LEU A 474 -25.99 3.67 -22.78
CA LEU A 474 -25.35 3.66 -24.10
C LEU A 474 -25.51 2.33 -24.83
N PHE A 475 -25.63 1.23 -24.09
CA PHE A 475 -25.53 -0.10 -24.71
C PHE A 475 -26.80 -0.95 -24.62
N HIS A 476 -27.87 -0.47 -23.96
CA HIS A 476 -29.11 -1.26 -23.73
C HIS A 476 -28.78 -2.72 -23.42
N LEU A 477 -27.84 -2.90 -22.48
CA LEU A 477 -27.02 -4.10 -22.44
C LEU A 477 -27.87 -5.36 -22.31
N PRO A 478 -27.78 -6.32 -23.26
CA PRO A 478 -28.57 -7.56 -23.21
C PRO A 478 -28.30 -8.38 -21.95
N ASN A 479 -27.16 -8.17 -21.28
CA ASN A 479 -26.78 -8.87 -20.05
C ASN A 479 -27.30 -8.23 -18.76
N SER A 480 -27.95 -7.06 -18.83
CA SER A 480 -28.52 -6.40 -17.65
C SER A 480 -29.53 -7.30 -16.93
N THR A 481 -30.25 -8.14 -17.68
CA THR A 481 -31.20 -9.13 -17.15
C THR A 481 -30.56 -10.23 -16.32
N TYR A 482 -29.26 -10.51 -16.51
CA TYR A 482 -28.53 -11.55 -15.76
C TYR A 482 -27.65 -10.96 -14.66
N ASN A 483 -27.65 -9.64 -14.49
CA ASN A 483 -26.86 -9.00 -13.45
C ASN A 483 -27.78 -8.70 -12.27
N GLN A 484 -27.59 -9.37 -11.14
CA GLN A 484 -28.46 -9.25 -9.96
C GLN A 484 -28.53 -7.82 -9.40
N SER A 485 -27.54 -6.97 -9.70
CA SER A 485 -27.56 -5.54 -9.34
C SER A 485 -28.38 -4.66 -10.29
N LEU A 486 -28.75 -5.17 -11.47
CA LEU A 486 -29.40 -4.42 -12.54
C LEU A 486 -30.69 -5.08 -13.07
N ALA A 487 -30.94 -6.37 -12.77
CA ALA A 487 -31.94 -7.20 -13.44
C ALA A 487 -33.40 -6.77 -13.21
N ASP A 488 -33.71 -6.19 -12.05
CA ASP A 488 -35.08 -5.84 -11.66
C ASP A 488 -35.35 -4.32 -11.59
N LEU A 489 -34.37 -3.49 -11.97
CA LEU A 489 -34.47 -2.05 -11.78
C LEU A 489 -34.98 -1.36 -13.05
N SER A 490 -36.03 -0.57 -12.90
CA SER A 490 -36.54 0.26 -14.00
C SER A 490 -35.50 1.33 -14.39
N ARG A 491 -35.62 1.90 -15.59
CA ARG A 491 -34.71 2.96 -16.06
C ARG A 491 -34.66 4.16 -15.12
N HIS A 492 -35.78 4.47 -14.46
CA HIS A 492 -35.89 5.56 -13.51
C HIS A 492 -35.22 5.20 -12.19
N GLU A 493 -35.49 4.01 -11.63
CA GLU A 493 -34.84 3.55 -10.39
C GLU A 493 -33.33 3.41 -10.53
N MET A 494 -32.84 2.96 -11.70
CA MET A 494 -31.41 2.93 -11.98
C MET A 494 -30.78 4.32 -11.99
N PHE A 495 -31.46 5.28 -12.61
CA PHE A 495 -31.00 6.66 -12.64
C PHE A 495 -31.01 7.28 -11.23
N ASP A 496 -32.04 7.01 -10.43
CA ASP A 496 -32.15 7.49 -9.05
C ASP A 496 -31.07 6.86 -8.15
N ASN A 497 -30.80 5.56 -8.30
CA ASN A 497 -29.71 4.87 -7.59
C ASN A 497 -28.34 5.41 -8.00
N ALA A 498 -28.11 5.63 -9.30
CA ALA A 498 -26.87 6.23 -9.79
C ALA A 498 -26.72 7.67 -9.29
N LEU A 499 -27.80 8.45 -9.26
CA LEU A 499 -27.80 9.82 -8.73
C LEU A 499 -27.52 9.84 -7.22
N PHE A 500 -28.05 8.88 -6.46
CA PHE A 500 -27.76 8.71 -5.05
C PHE A 500 -26.27 8.41 -4.80
N VAL A 501 -25.71 7.47 -5.58
CA VAL A 501 -24.27 7.13 -5.52
C VAL A 501 -23.40 8.32 -5.93
N LEU A 502 -23.80 9.07 -6.96
CA LEU A 502 -23.13 10.31 -7.37
C LEU A 502 -23.23 11.38 -6.27
N GLY A 503 -24.37 11.51 -5.60
CA GLY A 503 -24.55 12.41 -4.47
C GLY A 503 -23.60 12.09 -3.31
N TYR A 504 -23.47 10.80 -2.95
CA TYR A 504 -22.46 10.33 -2.01
C TYR A 504 -21.05 10.66 -2.47
N SER A 505 -20.74 10.37 -3.73
CA SER A 505 -19.43 10.65 -4.31
C SER A 505 -19.05 12.14 -4.27
N MET A 506 -20.04 13.03 -4.44
CA MET A 506 -19.81 14.47 -4.36
C MET A 506 -19.50 14.92 -2.93
N LEU A 507 -20.12 14.30 -1.91
CA LEU A 507 -19.77 14.56 -0.52
C LEU A 507 -18.33 14.12 -0.21
N GLU A 508 -17.92 12.95 -0.69
CA GLU A 508 -16.53 12.48 -0.58
C GLU A 508 -15.56 13.38 -1.35
N LEU A 509 -15.95 13.85 -2.54
CA LEU A 509 -15.15 14.80 -3.31
C LEU A 509 -14.98 16.13 -2.57
N ILE A 510 -16.03 16.63 -1.92
CA ILE A 510 -15.96 17.83 -1.07
C ILE A 510 -15.05 17.58 0.14
N SER A 511 -15.13 16.41 0.78
CA SER A 511 -14.22 16.00 1.87
C SER A 511 -12.77 16.01 1.41
N LEU A 512 -12.49 15.38 0.26
CA LEU A 512 -11.16 15.35 -0.37
C LEU A 512 -10.64 16.77 -0.68
N ILE A 513 -11.47 17.64 -1.26
CA ILE A 513 -11.10 19.04 -1.54
C ILE A 513 -10.79 19.77 -0.23
N LEU A 514 -11.62 19.63 0.78
CA LEU A 514 -11.41 20.24 2.09
C LEU A 514 -10.12 19.72 2.73
N ALA A 515 -9.86 18.42 2.68
CA ALA A 515 -8.64 17.77 3.13
C ALA A 515 -7.41 18.37 2.43
N MET A 516 -7.45 18.48 1.10
CA MET A 516 -6.37 19.06 0.33
C MET A 516 -6.14 20.55 0.66
N LEU A 517 -7.20 21.32 0.89
CA LEU A 517 -7.10 22.73 1.30
C LEU A 517 -6.49 22.87 2.70
N VAL A 518 -6.94 22.07 3.66
CA VAL A 518 -6.41 22.04 5.02
C VAL A 518 -4.94 21.63 4.98
N LEU A 519 -4.60 20.53 4.31
CA LEU A 519 -3.22 20.05 4.18
C LEU A 519 -2.33 21.09 3.48
N LYS A 520 -2.82 21.76 2.43
CA LYS A 520 -2.07 22.83 1.75
C LYS A 520 -1.79 24.00 2.68
N ARG A 521 -2.78 24.47 3.44
CA ARG A 521 -2.60 25.57 4.42
C ARG A 521 -1.66 25.17 5.55
N VAL A 522 -1.74 23.91 5.98
CA VAL A 522 -1.04 23.41 7.15
C VAL A 522 0.42 23.07 6.83
N LEU A 523 0.69 22.42 5.69
CA LEU A 523 2.00 21.96 5.24
C LEU A 523 2.75 22.98 4.37
N GLY A 524 2.03 23.83 3.62
CA GLY A 524 2.64 24.71 2.62
C GLY A 524 3.09 23.99 1.34
N ILE A 525 2.74 22.71 1.18
CA ILE A 525 2.98 21.90 -0.04
C ILE A 525 1.64 21.56 -0.65
N SER A 526 1.56 21.53 -1.98
CA SER A 526 0.33 21.16 -2.69
C SER A 526 0.10 19.64 -2.62
N PRO A 527 -0.98 19.16 -1.96
CA PRO A 527 -1.28 17.74 -1.87
C PRO A 527 -1.66 17.12 -3.23
N VAL A 528 -2.22 17.93 -4.14
CA VAL A 528 -2.50 17.54 -5.53
C VAL A 528 -1.22 17.10 -6.26
N HIS A 529 -0.08 17.73 -5.97
CA HIS A 529 1.20 17.32 -6.55
C HIS A 529 1.71 16.02 -5.94
N GLN A 530 1.50 15.79 -4.62
CA GLN A 530 1.80 14.48 -4.03
C GLN A 530 0.94 13.38 -4.66
N LEU A 531 -0.35 13.64 -4.87
CA LEU A 531 -1.25 12.68 -5.51
C LEU A 531 -0.79 12.35 -6.93
N GLY A 532 -0.60 13.37 -7.79
CA GLY A 532 -0.13 13.15 -9.15
C GLY A 532 1.26 12.51 -9.22
N PHE A 533 2.16 12.83 -8.28
CA PHE A 533 3.45 12.17 -8.16
C PHE A 533 3.31 10.67 -7.98
N VAL A 534 2.42 10.20 -7.10
CA VAL A 534 2.17 8.76 -6.93
C VAL A 534 1.53 8.17 -8.18
N LEU A 535 0.48 8.82 -8.70
CA LEU A 535 -0.25 8.33 -9.87
C LEU A 535 0.64 8.16 -11.11
N GLU A 536 1.62 9.05 -11.32
CA GLU A 536 2.55 8.93 -12.44
C GLU A 536 3.73 7.99 -12.14
N THR A 537 4.36 8.11 -10.97
CA THR A 537 5.56 7.30 -10.68
C THR A 537 5.26 5.82 -10.50
N GLN A 538 4.03 5.49 -10.11
CA GLN A 538 3.57 4.11 -9.88
C GLN A 538 2.41 3.74 -10.81
N ALA A 539 2.27 4.43 -11.95
CA ALA A 539 1.16 4.28 -12.89
C ALA A 539 0.88 2.83 -13.27
N THR A 540 1.90 2.04 -13.61
CA THR A 540 1.71 0.65 -14.05
C THR A 540 1.17 -0.26 -12.94
N MET A 541 1.66 -0.08 -11.70
CA MET A 541 1.17 -0.82 -10.53
C MET A 541 -0.25 -0.41 -10.16
N ILE A 542 -0.56 0.88 -10.25
CA ILE A 542 -1.90 1.41 -9.99
C ILE A 542 -2.90 0.90 -11.04
N GLN A 543 -2.58 1.02 -12.33
CA GLN A 543 -3.44 0.57 -13.41
C GLN A 543 -3.72 -0.93 -13.33
N SER A 544 -2.71 -1.75 -13.06
CA SER A 544 -2.90 -3.20 -12.92
C SER A 544 -3.82 -3.55 -11.74
N LYS A 545 -3.75 -2.85 -10.61
CA LYS A 545 -4.65 -3.04 -9.46
C LYS A 545 -6.06 -2.54 -9.72
N LEU A 546 -6.21 -1.34 -10.30
CA LEU A 546 -7.51 -0.79 -10.67
C LEU A 546 -8.23 -1.71 -11.65
N MET A 547 -7.52 -2.15 -12.69
CA MET A 547 -8.08 -3.02 -13.71
C MET A 547 -8.48 -4.39 -13.14
N LEU A 548 -7.59 -4.99 -12.34
CA LEU A 548 -7.87 -6.23 -11.61
C LEU A 548 -9.16 -6.11 -10.79
N TRP A 549 -9.22 -5.14 -9.87
CA TRP A 549 -10.32 -5.06 -8.93
C TRP A 549 -11.62 -4.64 -9.60
N PHE A 550 -11.57 -3.70 -10.52
CA PHE A 550 -12.76 -3.25 -11.22
C PHE A 550 -13.38 -4.39 -12.04
N VAL A 551 -12.59 -5.04 -12.90
CA VAL A 551 -13.07 -6.16 -13.72
C VAL A 551 -13.58 -7.30 -12.84
N TYR A 552 -12.84 -7.66 -11.78
CA TYR A 552 -13.26 -8.72 -10.86
C TYR A 552 -14.61 -8.40 -10.20
N VAL A 553 -14.75 -7.22 -9.58
CA VAL A 553 -15.97 -6.82 -8.86
C VAL A 553 -17.17 -6.75 -9.81
N MET A 554 -17.00 -6.27 -11.05
CA MET A 554 -18.11 -6.19 -12.01
C MET A 554 -18.64 -7.56 -12.42
N GLN A 555 -17.83 -8.62 -12.36
CA GLN A 555 -18.30 -9.98 -12.67
C GLN A 555 -19.06 -10.65 -11.51
N VAL A 556 -18.87 -10.20 -10.27
CA VAL A 556 -19.45 -10.85 -9.09
C VAL A 556 -20.99 -10.91 -9.14
N PRO A 557 -21.71 -9.84 -9.52
CA PRO A 557 -23.18 -9.86 -9.57
C PRO A 557 -23.81 -10.68 -10.72
N LEU A 558 -23.00 -11.25 -11.62
CA LEU A 558 -23.50 -11.99 -12.78
C LEU A 558 -24.06 -13.37 -12.38
N GLU A 559 -25.26 -13.70 -12.83
CA GLU A 559 -25.93 -14.98 -12.51
C GLU A 559 -25.12 -16.20 -12.96
N HIS A 560 -24.46 -16.13 -14.12
CA HIS A 560 -23.58 -17.20 -14.63
C HIS A 560 -22.41 -17.51 -13.70
N VAL A 561 -22.03 -16.57 -12.83
CA VAL A 561 -21.00 -16.74 -11.80
C VAL A 561 -21.55 -17.48 -10.57
N GLY A 562 -22.86 -17.69 -10.48
CA GLY A 562 -23.50 -18.44 -9.41
C GLY A 562 -23.40 -17.75 -8.05
N THR A 563 -23.33 -16.42 -8.04
CA THR A 563 -23.30 -15.65 -6.80
C THR A 563 -24.70 -15.58 -6.22
N ASP A 564 -24.92 -16.20 -5.07
CA ASP A 564 -26.12 -16.00 -4.26
C ASP A 564 -25.67 -15.85 -2.80
N PHE A 565 -25.69 -14.60 -2.33
CA PHE A 565 -25.27 -14.27 -0.96
C PHE A 565 -26.29 -14.70 0.10
N THR A 566 -27.40 -15.36 -0.25
CA THR A 566 -28.29 -16.01 0.73
C THR A 566 -27.98 -17.49 0.92
N PHE A 567 -27.11 -18.06 0.05
CA PHE A 567 -26.86 -19.50 -0.06
C PHE A 567 -28.12 -20.35 -0.31
N LYS A 568 -29.22 -19.75 -0.77
CA LYS A 568 -30.48 -20.44 -1.09
C LYS A 568 -30.60 -20.68 -2.59
N PHE A 569 -29.65 -21.44 -3.12
CA PHE A 569 -29.60 -21.72 -4.54
C PHE A 569 -30.87 -22.43 -5.03
N GLN A 570 -31.51 -21.89 -6.07
CA GLN A 570 -32.78 -22.42 -6.60
C GLN A 570 -32.70 -23.92 -6.97
N TRP A 571 -31.56 -24.37 -7.51
CA TRP A 571 -31.33 -25.76 -7.88
C TRP A 571 -31.22 -26.71 -6.66
N ALA A 572 -30.77 -26.22 -5.50
CA ALA A 572 -30.63 -27.03 -4.29
C ALA A 572 -32.00 -27.34 -3.64
N HIS A 573 -33.01 -26.51 -3.91
CA HIS A 573 -34.38 -26.73 -3.44
C HIS A 573 -35.28 -27.43 -4.48
N ALA A 574 -34.89 -27.43 -5.76
CA ALA A 574 -35.59 -28.13 -6.83
C ALA A 574 -35.46 -29.66 -6.75
N SER A 575 -34.40 -30.18 -6.12
CA SER A 575 -34.15 -31.62 -5.96
C SER A 575 -35.08 -32.34 -4.97
N HIS A 576 -35.86 -31.59 -4.18
CA HIS A 576 -36.89 -32.16 -3.28
C HIS A 576 -38.29 -32.26 -3.91
N LYS A 577 -38.45 -31.91 -5.19
CA LYS A 577 -39.71 -32.03 -5.95
C LYS A 577 -39.60 -32.98 -7.16
N LYS A 578 -38.87 -34.08 -7.01
CA LYS A 578 -38.98 -35.22 -7.93
C LYS A 578 -39.40 -36.47 -7.19
#